data_AF-A0A7C8ZL72-F1
#
_entry.id   AF-A0A7C8ZL72-F1
#
_cell.length_a   1.000
_cell.length_b   1.000
_cell.length_c   1.000
_cell.angle_alpha   90.00
_cell.angle_beta   90.00
_cell.angle_gamma   90.00
#
_symmetry.space_group_name_H-M   'P 1'
#
loop_
_entity.id
_entity.type
_entity.pdbx_description
1 polymer ?
#
loop_
_entity_poly.entity_id
_entity_poly.type
_entity_poly.pdbx_seq_one_letter_code
_entity_poly.pdbx_strand_id
1 'polypeptide(L)'
;DAVTNGEWDEVEKYLSGFTKVDDNRYSMKIFFEIRKQKYLEALDRRDHAKAVEILVKDLKVFSTFNEDLFKEITMLLTLNNFRENEQLSKYGDTKSARAIMLVELKKLIEANPLFRDKLQFPSFKNSRLRTLINQSLNWQHQLCKNPRPNPDIKTLFVDHTCGQPNGARAPSPVTNPLAGSIPKVGG
;
A
#
# COMPACT_ATOMS: atom_id res chain seq x y z
N ASP A 1 -7.34 3.70 11.36
CA ASP A 1 -8.63 3.40 10.73
C ASP A 1 -8.88 1.92 10.57
N ALA A 2 -8.03 1.17 9.86
CA ALA A 2 -8.21 -0.29 9.69
C ALA A 2 -8.40 -1.07 11.02
N VAL A 3 -7.58 -0.76 12.04
CA VAL A 3 -7.71 -1.36 13.39
C VAL A 3 -9.05 -1.03 14.06
N THR A 4 -9.50 0.23 13.99
CA THR A 4 -10.78 0.64 14.60
C THR A 4 -11.98 0.04 13.87
N ASN A 5 -11.86 -0.16 12.56
CA ASN A 5 -12.87 -0.80 11.72
C ASN A 5 -12.86 -2.34 11.86
N GLY A 6 -11.78 -2.93 12.36
CA GLY A 6 -11.64 -4.39 12.50
C GLY A 6 -11.31 -5.08 11.18
N GLU A 7 -10.64 -4.37 10.27
CA GLU A 7 -10.17 -4.88 8.97
C GLU A 7 -8.89 -5.71 9.15
N TRP A 8 -8.98 -6.78 9.95
CA TRP A 8 -7.82 -7.52 10.47
C TRP A 8 -6.88 -8.05 9.39
N ASP A 9 -7.43 -8.54 8.28
CA ASP A 9 -6.62 -9.08 7.18
C ASP A 9 -5.83 -7.96 6.46
N GLU A 10 -6.40 -6.76 6.33
CA GLU A 10 -5.69 -5.60 5.77
C GLU A 10 -4.64 -5.05 6.75
N VAL A 11 -4.92 -5.06 8.05
CA VAL A 11 -3.94 -4.70 9.08
C VAL A 11 -2.70 -5.59 9.00
N GLU A 12 -2.88 -6.92 8.99
CA GLU A 12 -1.75 -7.85 8.89
C GLU A 12 -1.02 -7.73 7.55
N LYS A 13 -1.75 -7.58 6.44
CA LYS A 13 -1.17 -7.37 5.12
C LYS A 13 -0.32 -6.10 5.07
N TYR A 14 -0.82 -4.98 5.59
CA TYR A 14 -0.06 -3.73 5.63
C TYR A 14 1.21 -3.87 6.49
N LEU A 15 1.09 -4.47 7.68
CA LEU A 15 2.22 -4.70 8.59
C LEU A 15 3.29 -5.60 7.99
N SER A 16 2.91 -6.58 7.16
CA SER A 16 3.84 -7.49 6.49
C SER A 16 4.85 -6.79 5.57
N GLY A 17 4.54 -5.57 5.10
CA GLY A 17 5.48 -4.72 4.35
C GLY A 17 6.61 -4.13 5.20
N PHE A 18 6.51 -4.19 6.54
CA PHE A 18 7.46 -3.58 7.47
C PHE A 18 8.13 -4.59 8.38
N THR A 19 7.42 -5.65 8.79
CA THR A 19 7.88 -6.60 9.81
C THR A 19 7.14 -7.94 9.72
N LYS A 20 7.81 -9.01 10.16
CA LYS A 20 7.27 -10.37 10.35
C LYS A 20 7.03 -10.66 11.83
N VAL A 21 6.26 -11.71 12.10
CA VAL A 21 5.88 -12.11 13.47
C VAL A 21 7.10 -12.44 14.35
N ASP A 22 8.17 -12.95 13.75
CA ASP A 22 9.35 -13.48 14.41
C ASP A 22 10.57 -12.55 14.34
N ASP A 23 10.46 -11.37 13.70
CA ASP A 23 11.61 -10.48 13.53
C ASP A 23 12.17 -9.95 14.87
N ASN A 24 11.30 -9.63 15.83
CA ASN A 24 11.68 -9.24 17.19
C ASN A 24 10.49 -9.27 18.16
N ARG A 25 10.76 -9.07 19.46
CA ARG A 25 9.74 -9.12 20.53
C ARG A 25 8.61 -8.10 20.37
N TYR A 26 8.88 -6.92 19.80
CA TYR A 26 7.85 -5.89 19.57
C TYR A 26 6.92 -6.33 18.44
N SER A 27 7.49 -6.81 17.33
CA SER A 27 6.73 -7.37 16.21
C SER A 27 5.86 -8.54 16.64
N MET A 28 6.42 -9.47 17.40
CA MET A 28 5.69 -10.60 17.96
C MET A 28 4.50 -10.16 18.80
N LYS A 29 4.69 -9.19 19.70
CA LYS A 29 3.61 -8.64 20.53
C LYS A 29 2.56 -7.91 19.70
N ILE A 30 2.95 -7.16 18.67
CA ILE A 30 2.02 -6.49 17.73
C ILE A 30 1.06 -7.51 17.09
N PHE A 31 1.59 -8.57 16.48
CA PHE A 31 0.76 -9.58 15.83
C PHE A 31 -0.07 -10.38 16.84
N PHE A 32 0.49 -10.67 18.01
CA PHE A 32 -0.23 -11.36 19.07
C PHE A 32 -1.47 -10.57 19.52
N GLU A 33 -1.34 -9.27 19.81
CA GLU A 33 -2.46 -8.43 20.25
C GLU A 33 -3.55 -8.34 19.17
N ILE A 34 -3.17 -8.17 17.90
CA ILE A 34 -4.11 -8.12 16.75
C ILE A 34 -4.91 -9.43 16.65
N ARG A 35 -4.22 -10.57 16.67
CA ARG A 35 -4.84 -11.89 16.52
C ARG A 35 -5.64 -12.29 17.75
N LYS A 36 -5.20 -11.89 18.94
CA LYS A 36 -5.96 -12.04 20.19
C LYS A 36 -7.27 -11.26 20.12
N GLN A 37 -7.25 -10.01 19.68
CA GLN A 37 -8.46 -9.21 19.51
C GLN A 37 -9.41 -9.81 18.46
N LYS A 38 -8.88 -10.24 17.31
CA LYS A 38 -9.65 -10.97 16.27
C LYS A 38 -10.35 -12.21 16.82
N TYR A 39 -9.65 -12.98 17.68
CA TYR A 39 -10.18 -14.15 18.37
C TYR A 39 -11.27 -13.79 19.40
N LEU A 40 -11.02 -12.81 20.27
CA LEU A 40 -12.01 -12.36 21.26
C LEU A 40 -13.29 -11.85 20.61
N GLU A 41 -13.20 -11.16 19.46
CA GLU A 41 -14.37 -10.72 18.69
C GLU A 41 -15.15 -11.87 18.04
N ALA A 42 -14.49 -13.00 17.74
CA ALA A 42 -15.19 -14.21 17.30
C ALA A 42 -15.94 -14.87 18.47
N LEU A 43 -15.31 -14.94 19.65
CA LEU A 43 -15.97 -15.42 20.87
C LEU A 43 -17.16 -14.53 21.28
N ASP A 44 -17.02 -13.21 21.20
CA ASP A 44 -18.08 -12.25 21.57
C ASP A 44 -19.32 -12.40 20.67
N ARG A 45 -19.11 -12.76 19.40
CA ARG A 45 -20.16 -13.07 18.42
C ARG A 45 -20.68 -14.51 18.51
N ARG A 46 -20.15 -15.31 19.45
CA ARG A 46 -20.44 -16.74 19.61
C ARG A 46 -20.14 -17.59 18.36
N ASP A 47 -19.23 -17.12 17.52
CA ASP A 47 -18.77 -17.85 16.34
C ASP A 47 -17.59 -18.76 16.72
N HIS A 48 -17.92 -19.88 17.36
CA HIS A 48 -16.92 -20.84 17.85
C HIS A 48 -16.11 -21.46 16.71
N ALA A 49 -16.71 -21.69 15.55
CA ALA A 49 -15.99 -22.23 14.40
C ALA A 49 -14.90 -21.25 13.95
N LYS A 50 -15.22 -19.96 13.85
CA LYS A 50 -14.23 -18.93 13.52
C LYS A 50 -13.19 -18.75 14.63
N ALA A 51 -13.60 -18.80 15.89
CA ALA A 51 -12.69 -18.69 17.03
C ALA A 51 -11.64 -19.82 17.02
N VAL A 52 -12.06 -21.07 16.78
CA VAL A 52 -11.15 -22.22 16.66
C VAL A 52 -10.24 -22.08 15.43
N GLU A 53 -10.78 -21.61 14.30
CA GLU A 53 -9.96 -21.35 13.11
C GLU A 53 -8.84 -20.35 13.40
N ILE A 54 -9.16 -19.21 14.03
CA ILE A 54 -8.18 -18.18 14.42
C ILE A 54 -7.18 -18.74 15.44
N LEU A 55 -7.65 -19.50 16.43
CA LEU A 55 -6.79 -20.09 17.45
C LEU A 55 -5.71 -21.00 16.82
N VAL A 56 -6.11 -21.84 15.87
CA VAL A 56 -5.21 -22.81 15.23
C VAL A 56 -4.31 -22.15 14.18
N LYS A 57 -4.85 -21.29 13.32
CA LYS A 57 -4.10 -20.69 12.21
C LYS A 57 -3.24 -19.50 12.65
N ASP A 58 -3.80 -18.64 13.49
CA ASP A 58 -3.23 -17.32 13.75
C ASP A 58 -2.47 -17.31 15.09
N LEU A 59 -3.01 -17.97 16.13
CA LEU A 59 -2.47 -17.91 17.49
C LEU A 59 -1.51 -19.06 17.86
N LYS A 60 -1.61 -20.22 17.21
CA LYS A 60 -0.78 -21.40 17.55
C LYS A 60 0.72 -21.14 17.43
N VAL A 61 1.14 -20.27 16.52
CA VAL A 61 2.56 -19.89 16.37
C VAL A 61 3.16 -19.29 17.65
N PHE A 62 2.35 -18.71 18.54
CA PHE A 62 2.83 -18.12 19.79
C PHE A 62 3.04 -19.16 20.91
N SER A 63 2.52 -20.39 20.76
CA SER A 63 2.64 -21.43 21.79
C SER A 63 4.09 -21.87 22.02
N THR A 64 4.96 -21.71 21.02
CA THR A 64 6.39 -22.01 21.15
C THR A 64 7.12 -21.05 22.09
N PHE A 65 6.56 -19.86 22.33
CA PHE A 65 7.15 -18.84 23.20
C PHE A 65 6.52 -18.83 24.59
N ASN A 66 5.22 -19.11 24.69
CA ASN A 66 4.52 -19.22 25.95
C ASN A 66 3.36 -20.23 25.84
N GLU A 67 3.66 -21.47 26.18
CA GLU A 67 2.69 -22.57 26.09
C GLU A 67 1.53 -22.39 27.06
N ASP A 68 1.80 -21.89 28.27
CA ASP A 68 0.78 -21.68 29.31
C ASP A 68 -0.20 -20.58 28.90
N LEU A 69 0.29 -19.47 28.34
CA LEU A 69 -0.57 -18.42 27.78
C LEU A 69 -1.44 -18.96 26.64
N PHE A 70 -0.91 -19.83 25.78
CA PHE A 70 -1.70 -20.45 24.72
C PHE A 70 -2.80 -21.38 25.28
N LYS A 71 -2.49 -22.15 26.33
CA LYS A 71 -3.49 -22.96 27.06
C LYS A 71 -4.57 -22.09 27.69
N GLU A 72 -4.21 -21.00 28.35
CA GLU A 72 -5.15 -20.04 28.94
C GLU A 72 -6.10 -19.45 27.90
N ILE A 73 -5.58 -19.04 26.74
CA ILE A 73 -6.40 -18.51 25.63
C ILE A 73 -7.32 -19.59 25.06
N THR A 74 -6.84 -20.84 24.96
CA THR A 74 -7.63 -21.99 24.51
C THR A 74 -8.79 -22.27 25.47
N MET A 75 -8.57 -22.17 26.78
CA MET A 75 -9.61 -22.37 27.80
C MET A 75 -10.76 -21.35 27.68
N LEU A 76 -10.55 -20.19 27.05
CA LEU A 76 -11.65 -19.24 26.81
C LEU A 76 -12.77 -19.82 25.94
N LEU A 77 -12.50 -20.85 25.12
CA LEU A 77 -13.53 -21.55 24.34
C LEU A 77 -14.54 -22.32 25.21
N THR A 78 -14.17 -22.69 26.43
CA THR A 78 -15.02 -23.48 27.33
C THR A 78 -15.95 -22.62 28.19
N LEU A 79 -15.74 -21.30 28.19
CA LEU A 79 -16.55 -20.35 28.95
C LEU A 79 -17.80 -19.95 28.16
N ASN A 80 -18.91 -19.72 28.85
CA ASN A 80 -20.11 -19.14 28.22
C ASN A 80 -19.86 -17.68 27.82
N ASN A 81 -19.09 -16.97 28.63
CA ASN A 81 -18.58 -15.63 28.31
C ASN A 81 -17.10 -15.54 28.74
N PHE A 82 -16.22 -15.20 27.80
CA PHE A 82 -14.78 -15.06 28.11
C PHE A 82 -14.48 -13.98 29.16
N ARG A 83 -15.43 -13.07 29.44
CA ARG A 83 -15.33 -12.06 30.51
C ARG A 83 -15.44 -12.66 31.92
N GLU A 84 -15.80 -13.93 32.05
CA GLU A 84 -15.70 -14.69 33.32
C GLU A 84 -14.24 -14.90 33.74
N ASN A 85 -13.29 -14.80 32.79
CA ASN A 85 -11.87 -14.79 33.10
C ASN A 85 -11.46 -13.46 33.75
N GLU A 86 -10.79 -13.52 34.91
CA GLU A 86 -10.42 -12.34 35.70
C GLU A 86 -9.62 -11.30 34.90
N GLN A 87 -8.68 -11.76 34.05
CA GLN A 87 -7.84 -10.87 33.23
C GLN A 87 -8.62 -10.16 32.11
N LEU A 88 -9.76 -10.73 31.69
CA LEU A 88 -10.61 -10.19 30.61
C LEU A 88 -11.93 -9.60 31.13
N SER A 89 -12.15 -9.60 32.44
CA SER A 89 -13.36 -9.06 33.10
C SER A 89 -13.65 -7.59 32.76
N LYS A 90 -12.60 -6.80 32.46
CA LYS A 90 -12.70 -5.39 32.06
C LYS A 90 -12.98 -5.18 30.56
N TYR A 91 -13.06 -6.25 29.78
CA TYR A 91 -13.38 -6.14 28.36
C TYR A 91 -14.84 -5.68 28.21
N GLY A 92 -15.04 -4.43 27.77
CA GLY A 92 -16.35 -3.84 27.54
C GLY A 92 -16.93 -4.25 26.19
N ASP A 93 -17.15 -3.27 25.32
CA ASP A 93 -17.59 -3.47 23.95
C ASP A 93 -16.41 -3.52 22.96
N THR A 94 -16.69 -4.04 21.76
CA THR A 94 -15.69 -4.20 20.69
C THR A 94 -15.04 -2.88 20.27
N LYS A 95 -15.78 -1.76 20.23
CA LYS A 95 -15.24 -0.47 19.80
C LYS A 95 -14.24 0.04 20.84
N SER A 96 -14.59 -0.02 22.12
CA SER A 96 -13.69 0.36 23.21
C SER A 96 -12.45 -0.53 23.29
N ALA A 97 -12.61 -1.84 23.12
CA ALA A 97 -11.50 -2.80 23.10
C ALA A 97 -10.49 -2.49 21.97
N ARG A 98 -10.98 -2.25 20.75
CA ARG A 98 -10.13 -1.86 19.62
C ARG A 98 -9.40 -0.53 19.86
N ALA A 99 -10.06 0.44 20.50
CA ALA A 99 -9.44 1.72 20.81
C ALA A 99 -8.30 1.57 21.84
N ILE A 100 -8.50 0.77 22.89
CA ILE A 100 -7.47 0.47 23.89
C ILE A 100 -6.30 -0.27 23.23
N MET A 101 -6.58 -1.31 22.43
CA MET A 101 -5.56 -2.06 21.71
C MET A 101 -4.77 -1.14 20.76
N LEU A 102 -5.42 -0.23 20.04
CA LEU A 102 -4.75 0.71 19.14
C LEU A 102 -3.72 1.59 19.87
N VAL A 103 -4.01 2.02 21.10
CA VAL A 103 -3.06 2.79 21.92
C VAL A 103 -1.82 1.95 22.25
N GLU A 104 -2.00 0.68 22.60
CA GLU A 104 -0.88 -0.23 22.86
C GLU A 104 -0.07 -0.53 21.58
N LEU A 105 -0.74 -0.78 20.45
CA LEU A 105 -0.09 -0.99 19.16
C LEU A 105 0.77 0.20 18.75
N LYS A 106 0.28 1.43 18.94
CA LYS A 106 1.08 2.65 18.66
C LYS A 106 2.39 2.66 19.46
N LYS A 107 2.33 2.39 20.76
CA LYS A 107 3.54 2.33 21.62
C LYS A 107 4.51 1.25 21.16
N LEU A 108 3.99 0.07 20.79
CA LEU A 108 4.82 -1.04 20.31
C LEU A 108 5.49 -0.70 18.97
N ILE A 109 4.76 -0.09 18.05
CA ILE A 109 5.27 0.33 16.74
C ILE A 109 6.34 1.42 16.91
N GLU A 110 6.08 2.44 17.75
CA GLU A 110 7.03 3.53 18.03
C GLU A 110 8.32 3.02 18.68
N ALA A 111 8.24 2.00 19.54
CA ALA A 111 9.39 1.39 20.19
C ALA A 111 10.12 0.34 19.32
N ASN A 112 9.52 -0.13 18.22
CA ASN A 112 10.08 -1.19 17.41
C ASN A 112 11.16 -0.64 16.46
N PRO A 113 12.42 -1.13 16.54
CA PRO A 113 13.52 -0.60 15.73
C PRO A 113 13.30 -0.72 14.22
N LEU A 114 12.46 -1.65 13.75
CA LEU A 114 12.15 -1.82 12.32
C LEU A 114 11.31 -0.67 11.74
N PHE A 115 10.65 0.11 12.60
CA PHE A 115 9.87 1.28 12.22
C PHE A 115 10.62 2.61 12.38
N ARG A 116 11.89 2.55 12.86
CA ARG A 116 12.73 3.74 12.97
C ARG A 116 12.85 4.43 11.60
N ASP A 117 12.69 5.75 11.61
CA ASP A 117 12.70 6.63 10.43
C ASP A 117 11.62 6.33 9.37
N LYS A 118 10.59 5.53 9.71
CA LYS A 118 9.47 5.19 8.82
C LYS A 118 8.12 5.74 9.27
N LEU A 119 8.05 6.33 10.47
CA LEU A 119 6.80 6.81 11.07
C LEU A 119 6.46 8.27 10.76
N GLN A 120 7.44 9.03 10.24
CA GLN A 120 7.26 10.44 9.89
C GLN A 120 7.33 10.59 8.38
N PHE A 121 6.26 11.09 7.79
CA PHE A 121 6.28 11.42 6.38
C PHE A 121 7.22 12.62 6.15
N PRO A 122 8.16 12.56 5.20
CA PRO A 122 9.08 13.66 5.00
C PRO A 122 8.35 14.94 4.56
N SER A 123 8.83 16.09 5.05
CA SER A 123 8.29 17.38 4.61
C SER A 123 8.81 17.74 3.22
N PHE A 124 7.89 17.91 2.26
CA PHE A 124 8.20 18.35 0.91
C PHE A 124 7.40 19.61 0.57
N LYS A 125 7.96 20.45 -0.32
CA LYS A 125 7.14 21.49 -0.98
C LYS A 125 6.05 20.81 -1.81
N ASN A 126 4.88 21.46 -1.90
CA ASN A 126 3.74 20.96 -2.66
C ASN A 126 4.13 20.59 -4.09
N SER A 127 3.62 19.46 -4.57
CA SER A 127 3.89 18.93 -5.92
C SER A 127 5.38 18.77 -6.25
N ARG A 128 6.22 18.39 -5.28
CA ARG A 128 7.69 18.26 -5.47
C ARG A 128 8.08 17.43 -6.70
N LEU A 129 7.40 16.32 -6.94
CA LEU A 129 7.62 15.48 -8.13
C LEU A 129 7.36 16.25 -9.43
N ARG A 130 6.26 17.00 -9.52
CA ARG A 130 5.96 17.86 -10.67
C ARG A 130 7.03 18.93 -10.86
N THR A 131 7.52 19.53 -9.77
CA THR A 131 8.63 20.49 -9.84
C THR A 131 9.89 19.86 -10.44
N LEU A 132 10.21 18.62 -10.04
CA LEU A 132 11.36 17.90 -10.59
C LEU A 132 11.18 17.61 -12.09
N ILE A 133 10.00 17.14 -12.50
CA ILE A 133 9.68 16.91 -13.91
C ILE A 133 9.86 18.19 -14.73
N ASN A 134 9.37 19.34 -14.24
CA ASN A 134 9.54 20.62 -14.92
C ASN A 134 11.02 21.06 -14.99
N GLN A 135 11.80 20.80 -13.93
CA GLN A 135 13.24 21.05 -13.94
C GLN A 135 13.96 20.20 -14.98
N SER A 136 13.60 18.91 -15.11
CA SER A 136 14.11 18.02 -16.15
C SER A 136 13.78 18.51 -17.57
N LEU A 137 12.54 18.94 -17.81
CA LEU A 137 12.13 19.49 -19.11
C LEU A 137 12.87 20.79 -19.45
N ASN A 138 13.03 21.68 -18.49
CA ASN A 138 13.80 22.91 -18.68
C ASN A 138 15.26 22.59 -19.01
N TRP A 139 15.85 21.59 -18.35
CA TRP A 139 17.21 21.14 -18.63
C TRP A 139 17.34 20.53 -20.03
N GLN A 140 16.43 19.65 -20.45
CA GLN A 140 16.39 19.13 -21.83
C GLN A 140 16.27 20.27 -22.86
N HIS A 141 15.41 21.26 -22.59
CA HIS A 141 15.24 22.41 -23.47
C HIS A 141 16.50 23.28 -23.59
N GLN A 142 17.24 23.48 -22.49
CA GLN A 142 18.51 24.21 -22.49
C GLN A 142 19.57 23.57 -23.39
N LEU A 143 19.50 22.25 -23.60
CA LEU A 143 20.43 21.51 -24.47
C LEU A 143 20.03 21.55 -25.96
N CYS A 144 18.90 22.16 -26.30
CA CYS A 144 18.47 22.27 -27.69
C CYS A 144 19.38 23.21 -28.49
N LYS A 145 19.74 22.83 -29.72
CA LYS A 145 20.61 23.65 -30.60
C LYS A 145 20.01 25.03 -30.93
N ASN A 146 18.69 25.12 -31.10
CA ASN A 146 17.94 26.35 -31.39
C ASN A 146 16.69 26.43 -30.49
N PRO A 147 16.83 26.87 -29.22
CA PRO A 147 15.72 26.89 -28.27
C PRO A 147 14.68 27.95 -28.66
N ARG A 148 13.40 27.54 -28.71
CA ARG A 148 12.27 28.46 -28.92
C ARG A 148 11.81 29.01 -27.56
N PRO A 149 11.44 30.31 -27.46
CA PRO A 149 10.95 30.89 -26.19
C PRO A 149 9.78 30.13 -25.56
N ASN A 150 8.87 29.61 -26.40
CA ASN A 150 7.75 28.76 -25.98
C ASN A 150 7.92 27.37 -26.61
N PRO A 151 8.63 26.44 -25.95
CA PRO A 151 8.76 25.09 -26.45
C PRO A 151 7.44 24.32 -26.29
N ASP A 152 7.03 23.64 -27.35
CA ASP A 152 5.94 22.66 -27.30
C ASP A 152 6.51 21.32 -26.81
N ILE A 153 6.28 21.02 -25.52
CA ILE A 153 6.72 19.76 -24.90
C ILE A 153 5.68 18.68 -25.20
N LYS A 154 6.03 17.75 -26.10
CA LYS A 154 5.09 16.74 -26.60
C LYS A 154 4.85 15.57 -25.63
N THR A 155 5.85 15.20 -24.84
CA THR A 155 5.79 14.02 -23.97
C THR A 155 6.87 14.06 -22.91
N LEU A 156 6.71 13.23 -21.86
CA LEU A 156 7.74 12.95 -20.86
C LEU A 156 8.47 11.62 -21.15
N PHE A 157 8.03 10.83 -22.14
CA PHE A 157 8.57 9.50 -22.41
C PHE A 157 9.89 9.49 -23.20
N VAL A 158 10.17 10.56 -23.93
CA VAL A 158 11.43 10.78 -24.64
C VAL A 158 11.88 12.21 -24.42
N ASP A 159 13.19 12.46 -24.48
CA ASP A 159 13.74 13.79 -24.25
C ASP A 159 13.21 14.82 -25.25
N HIS A 160 12.93 16.02 -24.74
CA HIS A 160 12.54 17.14 -25.58
C HIS A 160 13.67 17.57 -26.50
N THR A 161 13.35 17.85 -27.76
CA THR A 161 14.24 18.49 -28.72
C THR A 161 13.51 19.59 -29.48
N CYS A 162 14.14 20.75 -29.67
CA CYS A 162 13.59 21.80 -30.52
C CYS A 162 13.88 21.47 -31.99
N GLY A 163 12.84 21.24 -32.78
CA GLY A 163 12.97 21.01 -34.22
C GLY A 163 13.56 22.23 -34.96
N GLN A 164 14.21 21.98 -36.10
CA GLN A 164 14.73 23.01 -37.01
C GLN A 164 13.64 24.06 -37.33
N PRO A 165 13.97 25.37 -37.45
CA PRO A 165 12.99 26.42 -37.72
C PRO A 165 12.23 26.26 -39.04
N ASN A 166 12.70 25.42 -39.95
CA ASN A 166 12.03 25.13 -41.21
C ASN A 166 11.64 23.65 -41.24
N GLY A 167 10.34 23.39 -41.09
CA GLY A 167 9.78 22.15 -41.61
C GLY A 167 10.23 22.02 -43.06
N ALA A 168 10.77 20.85 -43.41
CA ALA A 168 11.01 20.50 -44.79
C ALA A 168 9.79 20.92 -45.61
N ARG A 169 10.01 21.77 -46.63
CA ARG A 169 9.00 22.05 -47.65
C ARG A 169 8.42 20.72 -48.08
N ALA A 170 7.10 20.60 -48.02
CA ALA A 170 6.42 19.51 -48.71
C ALA A 170 6.97 19.46 -50.15
N PRO A 171 7.35 18.29 -50.69
CA PRO A 171 7.75 18.20 -52.08
C PRO A 171 6.60 18.75 -52.92
N SER A 172 6.87 19.75 -53.76
CA SER A 172 5.88 20.28 -54.69
C SER A 172 5.37 19.13 -55.57
N PRO A 173 4.07 19.10 -55.92
CA PRO A 173 3.56 18.07 -56.80
C PRO A 173 4.17 18.29 -58.17
N VAL A 174 5.12 17.44 -58.55
CA VAL A 174 5.63 17.42 -59.92
C VAL A 174 4.54 16.77 -60.78
N THR A 175 3.83 17.60 -61.53
CA THR A 175 2.97 17.19 -62.63
C THR A 175 3.83 16.52 -63.69
N ASN A 176 3.67 15.21 -63.87
CA ASN A 176 4.25 14.48 -64.99
C ASN A 176 3.28 14.55 -66.17
N PRO A 177 3.62 15.16 -67.32
CA PRO A 177 2.85 15.00 -68.54
C PRO A 177 3.31 13.73 -69.27
N LEU A 178 2.39 13.14 -70.03
CA LEU A 178 2.54 11.96 -70.90
C LEU A 178 2.40 10.58 -70.24
N ALA A 179 1.15 10.22 -69.91
CA ALA A 179 0.67 8.87 -70.16
C ALA A 179 -0.09 8.87 -71.49
N GLY A 180 0.46 8.14 -72.47
CA GLY A 180 -0.14 7.93 -73.76
C GLY A 180 -1.51 7.26 -73.68
N SER A 181 -2.31 7.60 -74.67
CA SER A 181 -3.67 7.17 -75.00
C SER A 181 -3.88 5.65 -74.95
N ILE A 182 -4.98 5.23 -74.30
CA ILE A 182 -5.62 3.93 -74.50
C ILE A 182 -6.87 4.14 -75.36
N PRO A 183 -7.07 3.43 -76.49
CA PRO A 183 -8.30 3.54 -77.27
C PRO A 183 -9.47 2.79 -76.63
N LYS A 184 -10.68 3.30 -76.88
CA LYS A 184 -11.98 2.79 -76.42
C LYS A 184 -12.46 1.52 -77.16
N VAL A 185 -12.99 0.60 -76.37
CA VAL A 185 -14.11 -0.37 -76.52
C VAL A 185 -14.84 -0.50 -77.88
N GLY A 186 -15.14 -1.76 -78.24
CA GLY A 186 -16.37 -2.12 -78.98
C GLY A 186 -16.53 -3.64 -79.16
N GLY A 187 -17.69 -4.20 -78.76
CA GLY A 187 -18.13 -5.58 -79.10
C GLY A 187 -18.62 -6.40 -77.93
#